data_AF-A0AAQ2JG19-F1
#
_entry.id   AF-A0AAQ2JG19-F1
#
_cell.length_a   1.000
_cell.length_b   1.000
_cell.length_c   1.000
_cell.angle_alpha   90.00
_cell.angle_beta   90.00
_cell.angle_gamma   90.00
#
_symmetry.space_group_name_H-M   'P 1'
#
loop_
_entity.id
_entity.type
_entity.pdbx_description
1 polymer ?
#
loop_
_entity_poly.entity_id
_entity_poly.type
_entity_poly.pdbx_seq_one_letter_code
_entity_poly.pdbx_strand_id
1 'polypeptide(L)'
;MTKVRPSKIAVEPPRVYEPPAFTDPHQVTSAPYRREPYVRITFPDGRLQDAKVRRWSPTHVLVLWQNDPDRPPHSAWVPAGWVQRITREESSWRDPYDFH
;
A
#
# COMPACT_ATOMS: atom_id res chain seq x y z
N MET A 1 13.98 -33.36 -17.12
CA MET A 1 14.15 -31.97 -16.63
C MET A 1 12.81 -31.45 -16.17
N THR A 2 12.53 -31.50 -14.87
CA THR A 2 11.27 -31.01 -14.30
C THR A 2 11.31 -29.49 -14.24
N LYS A 3 10.45 -28.83 -15.01
CA LYS A 3 10.26 -27.38 -15.00
C LYS A 3 9.71 -26.97 -13.64
N VAL A 4 10.58 -26.48 -12.75
CA VAL A 4 10.16 -25.87 -11.48
C VAL A 4 9.31 -24.66 -11.86
N ARG A 5 7.99 -24.76 -11.63
CA ARG A 5 7.11 -23.59 -11.73
C ARG A 5 7.58 -22.63 -10.64
N PRO A 6 7.83 -21.35 -10.93
CA PRO A 6 8.11 -20.40 -9.85
C PRO A 6 6.93 -20.49 -8.89
N SER A 7 7.20 -20.83 -7.63
CA SER A 7 6.22 -20.67 -6.56
C SER A 7 5.72 -19.24 -6.68
N LYS A 8 4.42 -19.06 -6.98
CA LYS A 8 3.78 -17.76 -6.82
C LYS A 8 4.13 -17.34 -5.41
N ILE A 9 4.91 -16.27 -5.26
CA ILE A 9 5.02 -15.57 -3.98
C ILE A 9 3.56 -15.34 -3.59
N ALA A 10 3.11 -15.99 -2.51
CA ALA A 10 1.76 -15.83 -2.03
C ALA A 10 1.65 -14.37 -1.59
N VAL A 11 1.16 -13.51 -2.49
CA VAL A 11 0.84 -12.14 -2.13
C VAL A 11 -0.36 -12.27 -1.21
N GLU A 12 -0.12 -12.03 0.08
CA GLU A 12 -1.22 -11.98 1.04
C GLU A 12 -2.25 -10.96 0.55
N PRO A 13 -3.56 -11.31 0.58
CA PRO A 13 -4.58 -10.36 0.18
C PRO A 13 -4.48 -9.10 1.07
N PRO A 14 -4.75 -7.91 0.52
CA PRO A 14 -4.66 -6.69 1.30
C PRO A 14 -5.62 -6.75 2.48
N ARG A 15 -5.13 -6.41 3.67
CA ARG A 15 -5.99 -6.22 4.84
C ARG A 15 -6.97 -5.07 4.57
N VAL A 16 -8.20 -5.16 5.06
CA VAL A 16 -9.16 -4.05 4.99
C VAL A 16 -9.45 -3.56 6.39
N TYR A 17 -9.18 -2.28 6.64
CA TYR A 17 -9.61 -1.57 7.84
C TYR A 17 -10.95 -0.89 7.55
N GLU A 18 -11.89 -0.94 8.49
CA GLU A 18 -13.24 -0.37 8.38
C GLU A 18 -13.97 -0.76 7.07
N PRO A 19 -14.20 -2.05 6.82
CA PRO A 19 -14.82 -2.51 5.57
C PRO A 19 -16.26 -1.97 5.39
N PRO A 20 -16.72 -1.84 4.13
CA PRO A 20 -16.03 -2.19 2.89
C PRO A 20 -15.15 -1.06 2.34
N ALA A 21 -14.01 -1.42 1.74
CA ALA A 21 -13.14 -0.46 1.05
C ALA A 21 -13.80 0.16 -0.20
N PHE A 22 -14.61 -0.63 -0.89
CA PHE A 22 -15.43 -0.24 -2.04
C PHE A 22 -16.52 -1.32 -2.23
N THR A 23 -17.61 -0.96 -2.90
CA THR A 23 -18.70 -1.90 -3.23
C THR A 23 -18.74 -2.25 -4.71
N ASP A 24 -18.09 -1.44 -5.56
CA ASP A 24 -17.98 -1.64 -7.00
C ASP A 24 -16.53 -1.40 -7.45
N PRO A 25 -15.89 -2.35 -8.18
CA PRO A 25 -14.54 -2.18 -8.71
C PRO A 25 -14.33 -0.93 -9.58
N HIS A 26 -15.37 -0.42 -10.25
CA HIS A 26 -15.31 0.81 -11.05
C HIS A 26 -15.06 2.07 -10.20
N GLN A 27 -15.25 2.00 -8.89
CA GLN A 27 -14.90 3.07 -7.96
C GLN A 27 -13.39 3.17 -7.71
N VAL A 28 -12.62 2.14 -8.09
CA VAL A 28 -11.20 2.06 -7.79
C VAL A 28 -10.37 2.70 -8.88
N THR A 29 -9.64 3.74 -8.51
CA THR A 29 -8.63 4.38 -9.37
C THR A 29 -7.24 3.93 -8.96
N SER A 30 -6.31 3.83 -9.93
CA SER A 30 -4.92 3.46 -9.67
C SER A 30 -3.99 4.67 -9.81
N ALA A 31 -2.95 4.71 -8.99
CA ALA A 31 -1.86 5.65 -9.19
C ALA A 31 -1.11 5.33 -10.50
N PRO A 32 -0.61 6.34 -11.22
CA PRO A 32 0.30 6.09 -12.34
C PRO A 32 1.53 5.33 -11.83
N TYR A 33 1.97 4.32 -12.60
CA TYR A 33 3.10 3.48 -12.23
C TYR A 33 4.36 4.33 -11.96
N ARG A 34 5.06 4.04 -10.86
CA ARG A 34 6.25 4.77 -10.37
C ARG A 34 6.02 6.22 -9.98
N ARG A 35 4.77 6.67 -9.90
CA ARG A 35 4.38 7.99 -9.39
C ARG A 35 3.42 7.87 -8.20
N GLU A 36 3.48 6.73 -7.53
CA GLU A 36 2.67 6.47 -6.35
C GLU A 36 3.09 7.43 -5.23
N PRO A 37 2.16 8.22 -4.67
CA PRO A 37 2.50 9.21 -3.65
C PRO A 37 2.87 8.52 -2.34
N TYR A 38 3.86 9.10 -1.66
CA TYR A 38 4.15 8.76 -0.27
C TYR A 38 3.07 9.31 0.66
N VAL A 39 2.74 8.52 1.66
CA VAL A 39 1.76 8.87 2.68
C VAL A 39 2.20 8.37 4.05
N ARG A 40 1.76 9.07 5.10
CA ARG A 40 1.81 8.63 6.50
C ARG A 40 0.40 8.27 6.95
N ILE A 41 0.24 7.06 7.46
CA ILE A 41 -1.01 6.55 8.01
C ILE A 41 -0.95 6.72 9.53
N THR A 42 -1.99 7.30 10.12
CA THR A 42 -2.20 7.34 11.57
C THR A 42 -3.30 6.34 11.93
N PHE A 43 -2.92 5.23 12.55
CA PHE A 43 -3.88 4.23 13.02
C PHE A 43 -4.63 4.72 14.28
N PRO A 44 -5.81 4.17 14.59
CA PRO A 44 -6.58 4.56 15.79
C PRO A 44 -5.84 4.33 17.12
N ASP A 45 -4.87 3.42 17.14
CA ASP A 45 -3.99 3.15 18.29
C ASP A 45 -2.83 4.16 18.42
N GLY A 46 -2.76 5.16 17.53
CA GLY A 46 -1.70 6.16 17.47
C GLY A 46 -0.45 5.72 16.73
N ARG A 47 -0.39 4.47 16.23
CA ARG A 47 0.75 4.00 15.44
C ARG A 47 0.83 4.75 14.11
N LEU A 48 2.04 5.15 13.73
CA LEU A 48 2.34 5.76 12.44
C LEU A 48 2.94 4.72 11.49
N GLN A 49 2.55 4.77 10.22
CA GLN A 49 3.14 3.93 9.18
C GLN A 49 3.29 4.72 7.88
N ASP A 50 4.52 4.84 7.40
CA ASP A 50 4.79 5.41 6.09
C ASP A 50 4.64 4.34 5.00
N ALA A 51 4.04 4.72 3.88
CA ALA A 51 3.66 3.83 2.80
C ALA A 51 3.53 4.57 1.46
N LYS A 52 3.26 3.84 0.37
CA LYS A 52 2.88 4.41 -0.93
C LYS A 52 1.48 4.00 -1.32
N VAL A 53 0.73 4.95 -1.90
CA VAL A 53 -0.63 4.68 -2.39
C VAL A 53 -0.58 4.02 -3.76
N ARG A 54 -1.13 2.82 -3.87
CA ARG A 54 -1.25 2.08 -5.14
C ARG A 54 -2.57 2.39 -5.85
N ARG A 55 -3.65 2.48 -5.08
CA ARG A 55 -5.02 2.68 -5.57
C ARG A 55 -5.85 3.45 -4.54
N TRP A 56 -6.99 3.97 -4.95
CA TRP A 56 -7.96 4.59 -4.04
C TRP A 56 -9.39 4.37 -4.53
N SER A 57 -10.30 4.33 -3.57
CA SER A 57 -11.74 4.46 -3.73
C SER A 57 -12.19 5.82 -3.16
N PRO A 58 -13.49 6.16 -3.19
CA PRO A 58 -13.97 7.39 -2.55
C PRO A 58 -13.70 7.46 -1.03
N THR A 59 -13.60 6.32 -0.35
CA THR A 59 -13.50 6.27 1.12
C THR A 59 -12.18 5.70 1.63
N HIS A 60 -11.44 4.94 0.80
CA HIS A 60 -10.24 4.23 1.22
C HIS A 60 -9.08 4.41 0.25
N VAL A 61 -7.87 4.24 0.76
CA VAL A 61 -6.65 4.16 -0.04
C VAL A 61 -5.99 2.80 0.17
N LEU A 62 -5.57 2.17 -0.94
CA LEU A 62 -4.74 0.97 -0.92
C LEU A 62 -3.29 1.40 -0.81
N VAL A 63 -2.68 1.09 0.33
CA VAL A 63 -1.29 1.39 0.63
C VAL A 63 -0.41 0.14 0.56
N LEU A 64 0.87 0.36 0.28
CA LEU A 64 1.92 -0.65 0.27
C LEU A 64 3.11 -0.13 1.08
N TRP A 65 3.64 -0.97 1.98
CA TRP A 65 4.89 -0.70 2.69
C TRP A 65 5.61 -2.00 3.00
N GLN A 66 6.87 -1.92 3.44
CA GLN A 66 7.66 -3.09 3.80
C GLN A 66 8.44 -2.79 5.08
N ASN A 67 8.32 -3.66 6.07
CA ASN A 67 9.05 -3.52 7.34
C ASN A 67 10.44 -4.16 7.27
N ASP A 68 10.58 -5.22 6.46
CA ASP A 68 11.79 -6.03 6.32
C ASP A 68 12.01 -6.32 4.83
N PRO A 69 13.17 -5.95 4.25
CA PRO A 69 13.47 -6.16 2.83
C PRO A 69 13.38 -7.63 2.39
N ASP A 70 13.60 -8.59 3.31
CA ASP A 70 13.55 -10.03 3.02
C ASP A 70 12.12 -10.61 3.12
N ARG A 71 11.14 -9.82 3.54
CA ARG A 71 9.73 -10.24 3.65
C ARG A 71 8.86 -9.64 2.55
N PRO A 72 7.77 -10.32 2.15
CA PRO A 72 6.79 -9.72 1.25
C PRO A 72 6.27 -8.37 1.79
N PRO A 73 5.98 -7.39 0.91
CA PRO A 73 5.43 -6.12 1.34
C PRO A 73 4.02 -6.30 1.89
N HIS A 74 3.70 -5.50 2.90
CA HIS A 74 2.35 -5.40 3.44
C HIS A 74 1.49 -4.54 2.52
N SER A 75 0.23 -4.91 2.38
CA SER A 75 -0.77 -4.10 1.71
C SER A 75 -2.04 -3.99 2.53
N ALA A 76 -2.66 -2.81 2.52
CA ALA A 76 -3.91 -2.59 3.21
C ALA A 76 -4.77 -1.51 2.55
N TRP A 77 -6.09 -1.72 2.58
CA TRP A 77 -7.07 -0.64 2.41
C TRP A 77 -7.29 0.02 3.76
N VAL A 78 -7.04 1.33 3.84
CA VAL A 78 -7.26 2.15 5.03
C VAL A 78 -8.19 3.33 4.70
N PRO A 79 -9.01 3.80 5.64
CA PRO A 79 -9.82 5.01 5.45
C PRO A 79 -8.97 6.19 4.98
N ALA A 80 -9.44 6.94 4.00
CA ALA A 80 -8.71 8.08 3.43
C ALA A 80 -8.42 9.15 4.50
N GLY A 81 -9.30 9.30 5.50
CA GLY A 81 -9.11 10.23 6.62
C GLY A 81 -7.97 9.87 7.57
N TRP A 82 -7.42 8.65 7.51
CA TRP A 82 -6.25 8.25 8.31
C TRP A 82 -4.92 8.66 7.66
N VAL A 83 -4.98 9.15 6.43
CA VAL A 83 -3.81 9.23 5.56
C VAL A 83 -3.47 10.68 5.26
N GLN A 84 -2.24 11.05 5.57
CA GLN A 84 -1.65 12.33 5.20
C GLN A 84 -0.64 12.12 4.08
N ARG A 85 -0.71 12.94 3.03
CA ARG A 85 0.33 12.96 1.99
C ARG A 85 1.61 13.56 2.55
N ILE A 86 2.73 12.91 2.27
CA ILE A 86 4.06 13.36 2.66
C ILE A 86 4.99 13.37 1.43
N THR A 87 6.09 14.09 1.53
CA THR A 87 7.18 14.01 0.56
C THR A 87 7.96 12.71 0.73
N ARG A 88 8.79 12.39 -0.26
CA ARG A 88 9.70 11.25 -0.17
C ARG A 88 10.75 11.45 0.93
N GLU A 89 11.15 12.70 1.14
CA GLU A 89 12.16 13.11 2.11
C GLU A 89 11.65 12.99 3.55
N GLU A 90 10.35 13.20 3.77
CA GLU A 90 9.67 13.06 5.07
C GLU A 90 9.42 11.60 5.48
N SER A 91 9.48 10.68 4.51
CA SER A 91 9.17 9.27 4.71
C SER A 91 10.32 8.52 5.38
N SER A 92 9.99 7.85 6.49
CA SER A 92 10.87 6.92 7.21
C SER A 92 11.08 5.60 6.47
N TRP A 93 10.18 5.27 5.54
CA TRP A 93 10.29 4.13 4.64
C TRP A 93 10.47 4.60 3.20
N ARG A 94 11.31 3.92 2.42
CA ARG A 94 11.46 4.19 0.99
C ARG A 94 11.16 2.93 0.20
N ASP A 95 10.36 3.11 -0.85
CA ASP A 95 10.07 2.04 -1.79
C ASP A 95 11.36 1.64 -2.52
N PRO A 96 11.81 0.38 -2.44
CA PRO A 96 13.04 -0.07 -3.08
C PRO A 96 12.97 0.02 -4.62
N TYR A 97 11.78 0.20 -5.19
CA TYR A 97 11.57 0.34 -6.63
C TYR A 97 11.33 1.79 -7.07
N ASP A 98 11.59 2.78 -6.22
CA ASP A 98 11.66 4.18 -6.64
C ASP A 98 12.77 4.37 -7.68
N PHE A 99 12.47 5.06 -8.77
CA PHE A 99 13.48 5.52 -9.72
C PHE A 99 14.06 6.83 -9.20
N HIS A 100 15.38 6.85 -9.02
CA HIS A 100 16.16 8.05 -8.71
C HIS A 100 16.12 9.06 -9.85
#